data_AF-A0AAQ4NVC8-F1
#
_entry.id   AF-A0AAQ4NVC8-F1
#
_cell.length_a   1.000
_cell.length_b   1.000
_cell.length_c   1.000
_cell.angle_alpha   90.00
_cell.angle_beta   90.00
_cell.angle_gamma   90.00
#
_symmetry.space_group_name_H-M   'P 1'
#
loop_
_entity.id
_entity.type
_entity.pdbx_description
1 polymer ?
#
loop_
_entity_poly.entity_id
_entity_poly.type
_entity_poly.pdbx_seq_one_letter_code
_entity_poly.pdbx_strand_id
1 'polypeptide(L)'
;MWQCKDCGAEVSRRSEILKHYKLKHSHFGRGLHIKCVYPDWPALFHIDEIHAEFQRITAIPLESTFMAQLDSHVAQLTSIFQMKGGVAGQKLPKHLEILQEETSDVNLKRTAILKALCIYLGEDEGQLVREYIDIEGNDILRDLQKHTMGIYVINKEGGEMRHCDDIGIFVEGVIILDNCGSVARACAMMLGVIYALNMAYPKERKSSATLVNWSHCIAEEKSRRN
;
A
#
# COMPACT_ATOMS: atom_id res chain seq x y z
N MET A 1 12.12 24.14 -2.48
CA MET A 1 13.28 23.30 -2.10
C MET A 1 12.97 22.75 -0.71
N TRP A 2 13.09 21.44 -0.49
CA TRP A 2 12.74 20.82 0.80
C TRP A 2 13.95 20.87 1.72
N GLN A 3 13.78 21.30 2.97
CA GLN A 3 14.88 21.45 3.93
C GLN A 3 14.75 20.48 5.10
N CYS A 4 15.87 19.83 5.46
CA CYS A 4 15.96 19.00 6.65
C CYS A 4 15.96 19.89 7.89
N LYS A 5 15.05 19.64 8.83
CA LYS A 5 14.95 20.38 10.09
C LYS A 5 16.05 19.98 11.09
N ASP A 6 16.64 18.78 10.92
CA ASP A 6 17.67 18.26 11.85
C ASP A 6 19.10 18.73 11.48
N CYS A 7 19.39 18.96 10.19
CA CYS A 7 20.73 19.37 9.75
C CYS A 7 20.77 20.41 8.63
N GLY A 8 19.63 21.00 8.25
CA GLY A 8 19.54 22.09 7.28
C GLY A 8 19.76 21.71 5.81
N ALA A 9 19.94 20.42 5.49
CA ALA A 9 20.19 19.96 4.12
C ALA A 9 19.00 20.24 3.20
N GLU A 10 19.26 20.78 2.02
CA GLU A 10 18.24 21.11 1.03
C GLU A 10 18.24 20.11 -0.12
N VAL A 11 17.04 19.71 -0.55
CA VAL A 11 16.83 18.77 -1.63
C VAL A 11 15.71 19.24 -2.57
N SER A 12 15.76 18.75 -3.80
CA SER A 12 14.88 19.22 -4.87
C SER A 12 13.48 18.62 -4.77
N ARG A 13 13.37 17.39 -4.27
CA ARG A 13 12.12 16.63 -4.19
C ARG A 13 11.81 16.17 -2.77
N ARG A 14 10.52 15.99 -2.47
CA ARG A 14 10.09 15.53 -1.16
C ARG A 14 10.55 14.10 -0.85
N SER A 15 10.57 13.22 -1.85
CA SER A 15 11.10 11.86 -1.68
C SER A 15 12.59 11.86 -1.31
N GLU A 16 13.36 12.82 -1.80
CA GLU A 16 14.76 13.01 -1.43
C GLU A 16 14.90 13.44 0.04
N ILE A 17 13.96 14.24 0.59
CA ILE A 17 14.04 14.67 1.99
C ILE A 17 13.73 13.51 2.94
N LEU A 18 12.76 12.65 2.58
CA LEU A 18 12.45 11.45 3.35
C LEU A 18 13.62 10.45 3.33
N LYS A 19 14.27 10.25 2.16
CA LYS A 19 15.51 9.46 2.04
C LYS A 19 16.64 10.04 2.89
N HIS A 20 16.79 11.36 2.90
CA HIS A 20 17.77 12.05 3.74
C HIS A 20 17.53 11.75 5.22
N TYR A 21 16.30 11.88 5.73
CA TYR A 21 15.99 11.55 7.13
C TYR A 21 16.29 10.09 7.46
N LYS A 22 15.91 9.16 6.58
CA LYS A 22 16.15 7.72 6.73
C LYS A 22 17.65 7.38 6.81
N LEU A 23 18.48 8.02 5.99
CA LEU A 23 19.90 7.67 5.85
C LEU A 23 20.83 8.44 6.80
N LYS A 24 20.46 9.67 7.19
CA LYS A 24 21.35 10.58 7.91
C LYS A 24 21.00 10.74 9.39
N HIS A 25 19.78 10.41 9.82
CA HIS A 25 19.33 10.62 11.19
C HIS A 25 19.03 9.29 11.89
N SER A 26 20.01 8.74 12.61
CA SER A 26 19.97 7.39 13.21
C SER A 26 18.93 7.16 14.32
N HIS A 27 18.28 8.23 14.78
CA HIS A 27 17.24 8.17 15.82
C HIS A 27 15.83 8.03 15.23
N PHE A 28 15.71 8.05 13.90
CA PHE A 28 14.43 7.96 13.23
C PHE A 28 13.88 6.52 13.28
N GLY A 29 12.86 6.27 14.10
CA GLY A 29 12.16 4.98 14.18
C GLY A 29 12.50 4.06 15.38
N ARG A 30 13.30 4.50 16.36
CA ARG A 30 13.63 3.67 17.56
C ARG A 30 12.52 3.59 18.61
N GLY A 31 11.26 3.54 18.18
CA GLY A 31 10.09 3.52 19.07
C GLY A 31 9.23 2.25 18.98
N LEU A 32 9.59 1.27 18.15
CA LEU A 32 8.68 0.16 17.81
C LEU A 32 9.29 -1.23 18.07
N HIS A 33 8.39 -2.18 18.36
CA HIS A 33 8.65 -3.45 19.06
C HIS A 33 8.96 -4.62 18.10
N ILE A 34 8.91 -4.41 16.79
CA ILE A 34 9.58 -5.28 15.82
C ILE A 34 10.96 -4.67 15.57
N LYS A 35 12.00 -5.47 15.82
CA LYS A 35 13.36 -5.12 15.43
C LYS A 35 13.33 -4.81 13.94
N CYS A 36 13.55 -3.55 13.56
CA CYS A 36 13.49 -3.10 12.18
C CYS A 36 14.28 -4.08 11.31
N VAL A 37 13.62 -4.81 10.40
CA VAL A 37 14.28 -5.82 9.54
C VAL A 37 15.13 -5.13 8.45
N TYR A 38 14.89 -3.83 8.25
CA TYR A 38 15.52 -3.01 7.22
C TYR A 38 17.06 -2.90 7.31
N PRO A 39 17.70 -2.71 8.48
CA PRO A 39 19.16 -2.67 8.60
C PRO A 39 19.80 -4.05 8.38
N ASP A 40 19.08 -5.13 8.70
CA ASP A 40 19.58 -6.49 8.59
C ASP A 40 19.42 -7.04 7.15
N TRP A 41 18.41 -6.56 6.40
CA TRP A 41 18.13 -6.98 5.02
C TRP A 41 17.73 -5.80 4.09
N PRO A 42 18.59 -4.80 3.88
CA PRO A 42 18.26 -3.63 3.05
C PRO A 42 18.01 -3.99 1.58
N ALA A 43 18.60 -5.09 1.10
CA ALA A 43 18.38 -5.61 -0.25
C ALA A 43 16.92 -6.05 -0.45
N LEU A 44 16.30 -6.67 0.54
CA LEU A 44 14.93 -7.21 0.47
C LEU A 44 13.85 -6.14 0.23
N PHE A 45 14.20 -4.87 0.44
CA PHE A 45 13.30 -3.74 0.24
C PHE A 45 13.60 -2.97 -1.05
N HIS A 46 14.09 -3.68 -2.06
CA HIS A 46 14.08 -3.24 -3.46
C HIS A 46 12.97 -3.97 -4.22
N ILE A 47 12.33 -3.28 -5.16
CA ILE A 47 11.20 -3.83 -5.94
C ILE A 47 11.60 -5.15 -6.63
N ASP A 48 12.78 -5.22 -7.23
CA ASP A 48 13.25 -6.40 -7.96
C ASP A 48 13.50 -7.60 -7.02
N GLU A 49 14.02 -7.35 -5.82
CA GLU A 49 14.27 -8.39 -4.82
C GLU A 49 12.95 -8.93 -4.25
N ILE A 50 11.96 -8.06 -4.03
CA ILE A 50 10.61 -8.47 -3.62
C ILE A 50 9.96 -9.34 -4.69
N HIS A 51 10.10 -8.95 -5.96
CA HIS A 51 9.62 -9.76 -7.09
C HIS A 51 10.27 -11.14 -7.12
N ALA A 52 11.61 -11.19 -7.06
CA ALA A 52 12.37 -12.42 -7.10
C ALA A 52 12.01 -13.34 -5.93
N GLU A 53 11.91 -12.80 -4.72
CA GLU A 53 11.63 -13.60 -3.52
C GLU A 53 10.19 -14.10 -3.49
N PHE A 54 9.21 -13.27 -3.85
CA PHE A 54 7.83 -13.72 -3.98
C PHE A 54 7.71 -14.83 -5.03
N GLN A 55 8.36 -14.66 -6.18
CA GLN A 55 8.34 -15.68 -7.23
C GLN A 55 9.07 -16.95 -6.79
N ARG A 56 10.15 -16.86 -6.02
CA ARG A 56 10.84 -18.02 -5.44
C ARG A 56 9.94 -18.81 -4.48
N ILE A 57 9.18 -18.11 -3.63
CA ILE A 57 8.30 -18.73 -2.62
C ILE A 57 7.03 -19.31 -3.25
N THR A 58 6.41 -18.60 -4.20
CA THR A 58 5.07 -18.93 -4.72
C THR A 58 5.10 -19.57 -6.11
N ALA A 59 6.23 -19.52 -6.81
CA ALA A 59 6.38 -19.82 -8.24
C ALA A 59 5.52 -18.95 -9.17
N ILE A 60 5.05 -17.78 -8.70
CA ILE A 60 4.15 -16.87 -9.43
C ILE A 60 4.80 -15.49 -9.57
N PRO A 61 4.72 -14.83 -10.75
CA PRO A 61 5.18 -13.46 -10.91
C PRO A 61 4.21 -12.50 -10.20
N LEU A 62 4.69 -11.76 -9.20
CA LEU A 62 3.85 -10.97 -8.28
C LEU A 62 3.04 -9.88 -8.98
N GLU A 63 3.69 -8.88 -9.58
CA GLU A 63 3.01 -7.66 -10.04
C GLU A 63 2.07 -7.94 -11.22
N SER A 64 2.51 -8.68 -12.23
CA SER A 64 1.67 -9.01 -13.38
C SER A 64 0.46 -9.85 -12.99
N THR A 65 0.64 -10.83 -12.10
CA THR A 65 -0.48 -11.66 -11.62
C THR A 65 -1.43 -10.84 -10.76
N PHE A 66 -0.92 -10.02 -9.84
CA PHE A 66 -1.75 -9.17 -9.00
C PHE A 66 -2.62 -8.23 -9.83
N MET A 67 -2.04 -7.55 -10.84
CA MET A 67 -2.78 -6.64 -11.70
C MET A 67 -3.84 -7.38 -12.52
N ALA A 68 -3.48 -8.51 -13.14
CA ALA A 68 -4.42 -9.30 -13.93
C ALA A 68 -5.59 -9.82 -13.08
N GLN A 69 -5.31 -10.28 -11.86
CA GLN A 69 -6.33 -10.74 -10.93
C GLN A 69 -7.20 -9.59 -10.42
N LEU A 70 -6.61 -8.43 -10.11
CA LEU A 70 -7.39 -7.27 -9.69
C LEU A 70 -8.37 -6.87 -10.78
N ASP A 71 -7.88 -6.72 -12.01
CA ASP A 71 -8.66 -6.32 -13.18
C ASP A 71 -9.77 -7.33 -13.51
N SER A 72 -9.50 -8.64 -13.41
CA SER A 72 -10.49 -9.69 -13.70
C SER A 72 -11.66 -9.70 -12.70
N HIS A 73 -11.45 -9.21 -11.48
CA HIS A 73 -12.48 -9.20 -10.44
C HIS A 73 -13.24 -7.87 -10.34
N VAL A 74 -12.84 -6.81 -11.05
CA VAL A 74 -13.46 -5.47 -10.96
C VAL A 74 -14.97 -5.54 -11.17
N ALA A 75 -15.44 -6.22 -12.21
CA ALA A 75 -16.87 -6.29 -12.52
C ALA A 75 -17.68 -6.98 -11.40
N GLN A 76 -17.18 -8.12 -10.90
CA GLN A 76 -17.83 -8.87 -9.83
C GLN A 76 -17.86 -8.08 -8.52
N LEU A 77 -16.73 -7.48 -8.14
CA LEU A 77 -16.61 -6.65 -6.94
C LEU A 77 -17.52 -5.43 -7.01
N THR A 78 -17.60 -4.77 -8.17
CA THR A 78 -18.49 -3.62 -8.40
C THR A 78 -19.94 -4.00 -8.15
N SER A 79 -20.40 -5.16 -8.66
CA SER A 79 -21.75 -5.66 -8.40
C SER A 79 -22.01 -5.91 -6.91
N ILE A 80 -21.05 -6.51 -6.21
CA ILE A 80 -21.15 -6.78 -4.76
C ILE A 80 -21.21 -5.46 -3.96
N PHE A 81 -20.43 -4.45 -4.34
CA PHE A 81 -20.42 -3.15 -3.69
C PHE A 81 -21.74 -2.39 -3.87
N GLN A 82 -22.38 -2.49 -5.04
CA GLN A 82 -23.69 -1.88 -5.29
C GLN A 82 -24.80 -2.46 -4.39
N MET A 83 -24.70 -3.73 -4.01
CA MET A 83 -25.67 -4.39 -3.13
C MET A 83 -25.43 -4.09 -1.64
N LYS A 84 -24.30 -3.47 -1.28
CA LYS A 84 -23.95 -3.20 0.12
C LYS A 84 -24.81 -2.06 0.67
N GLY A 85 -25.57 -2.35 1.73
CA GLY A 85 -26.33 -1.34 2.49
C GLY A 85 -25.59 -0.79 3.71
N GLY A 86 -26.32 -0.02 4.54
CA GLY A 86 -25.82 0.52 5.80
C GLY A 86 -24.71 1.56 5.64
N VAL A 87 -23.90 1.73 6.70
CA VAL A 87 -22.83 2.75 6.74
C VAL A 87 -21.78 2.52 5.64
N ALA A 88 -21.39 1.27 5.39
CA ALA A 88 -20.47 0.94 4.29
C ALA A 88 -21.09 1.28 2.92
N GLY A 89 -22.36 0.91 2.71
CA GLY A 89 -23.11 1.23 1.50
C GLY A 89 -23.21 2.73 1.21
N GLN A 90 -23.25 3.58 2.24
CA GLN A 90 -23.26 5.04 2.09
C GLN A 90 -21.91 5.63 1.67
N LYS A 91 -20.79 4.94 1.94
CA LYS A 91 -19.43 5.40 1.61
C LYS A 91 -18.92 4.94 0.25
N LEU A 92 -19.49 3.85 -0.29
CA LEU A 92 -19.10 3.24 -1.57
C LEU A 92 -19.42 4.05 -2.85
N PRO A 93 -20.48 4.91 -2.93
CA PRO A 93 -20.89 5.54 -4.19
C PRO A 93 -19.78 6.34 -4.89
N LYS A 94 -18.96 7.08 -4.14
CA LYS A 94 -17.84 7.86 -4.70
C LYS A 94 -16.80 7.01 -5.45
N HIS A 95 -16.61 5.75 -5.04
CA HIS A 95 -15.70 4.82 -5.72
C HIS A 95 -16.37 4.15 -6.91
N LEU A 96 -17.67 3.83 -6.78
CA LEU A 96 -18.46 3.27 -7.88
C LEU A 96 -18.55 4.22 -9.07
N GLU A 97 -18.64 5.53 -8.82
CA GLU A 97 -18.62 6.57 -9.86
C GLU A 97 -17.33 6.51 -10.70
N ILE A 98 -16.16 6.44 -10.04
CA ILE A 98 -14.86 6.30 -10.70
C ILE A 98 -14.79 5.00 -11.53
N LEU A 99 -15.33 3.90 -11.00
CA LEU A 99 -15.32 2.60 -11.69
C LEU A 99 -16.21 2.58 -12.94
N GLN A 100 -17.29 3.37 -12.95
CA GLN A 100 -18.24 3.47 -14.05
C GLN A 100 -17.82 4.48 -15.12
N GLU A 101 -16.94 5.43 -14.80
CA GLU A 101 -16.45 6.40 -15.77
C GLU A 101 -15.54 5.73 -16.82
N GLU A 102 -15.95 5.75 -18.09
CA GLU A 102 -15.20 5.09 -19.18
C GLU A 102 -13.81 5.71 -19.37
N THR A 103 -13.71 7.03 -19.24
CA THR A 103 -12.48 7.82 -19.44
C THR A 103 -11.52 7.81 -18.25
N SER A 104 -11.89 7.16 -17.15
CA SER A 104 -11.06 7.13 -15.94
C SER A 104 -9.81 6.27 -16.13
N ASP A 105 -8.66 6.79 -15.65
CA ASP A 105 -7.37 6.11 -15.71
C ASP A 105 -7.40 4.72 -15.04
N VAL A 106 -6.64 3.77 -15.58
CA VAL A 106 -6.63 2.39 -15.09
C VAL A 106 -6.14 2.29 -13.64
N ASN A 107 -5.12 3.07 -13.25
CA ASN A 107 -4.63 3.06 -11.87
C ASN A 107 -5.60 3.78 -10.93
N LEU A 108 -6.34 4.77 -11.43
CA LEU A 108 -7.43 5.40 -10.68
C LEU A 108 -8.55 4.40 -10.38
N LYS A 109 -8.98 3.61 -11.38
CA LYS A 109 -9.96 2.51 -11.19
C LYS A 109 -9.46 1.45 -10.22
N ARG A 110 -8.20 1.01 -10.37
CA ARG A 110 -7.58 0.06 -9.43
C ARG A 110 -7.48 0.62 -8.00
N THR A 111 -7.23 1.92 -7.85
CA THR A 111 -7.23 2.57 -6.53
C THR A 111 -8.63 2.60 -5.93
N ALA A 112 -9.65 2.96 -6.73
CA ALA A 112 -11.04 2.99 -6.30
C ALA A 112 -11.54 1.60 -5.86
N ILE A 113 -11.22 0.53 -6.62
CA ILE A 113 -11.65 -0.83 -6.23
C ILE A 113 -10.98 -1.29 -4.93
N LEU A 114 -9.69 -0.96 -4.72
CA LEU A 114 -8.97 -1.31 -3.49
C LEU A 114 -9.53 -0.56 -2.27
N LYS A 115 -9.81 0.74 -2.39
CA LYS A 115 -10.45 1.52 -1.32
C LYS A 115 -11.87 1.05 -1.03
N ALA A 116 -12.65 0.77 -2.08
CA ALA A 116 -13.99 0.20 -1.93
C ALA A 116 -13.98 -1.16 -1.23
N LEU A 117 -12.96 -1.99 -1.50
CA LEU A 117 -12.79 -3.28 -0.81
C LEU A 117 -12.56 -3.09 0.70
N CYS A 118 -11.71 -2.14 1.11
CA CYS A 118 -11.53 -1.81 2.54
C CYS A 118 -12.87 -1.43 3.20
N ILE A 119 -13.64 -0.53 2.57
CA ILE A 119 -14.95 -0.10 3.07
C ILE A 119 -15.91 -1.27 3.17
N TYR A 120 -15.93 -2.15 2.16
CA TYR A 120 -16.80 -3.32 2.14
C TYR A 120 -16.51 -4.29 3.29
N LEU A 121 -15.23 -4.46 3.63
CA LEU A 121 -14.74 -5.28 4.76
C LEU A 121 -14.95 -4.63 6.13
N GLY A 122 -15.50 -3.40 6.18
CA GLY A 122 -15.72 -2.65 7.42
C GLY A 122 -14.48 -1.92 7.91
N GLU A 123 -13.43 -1.83 7.10
CA GLU A 123 -12.21 -1.07 7.39
C GLU A 123 -12.36 0.38 6.91
N ASP A 124 -11.57 1.27 7.50
CA ASP A 124 -11.45 2.63 7.00
C ASP A 124 -10.46 2.66 5.83
N GLU A 125 -10.85 3.26 4.70
CA GLU A 125 -10.00 3.32 3.51
C GLU A 125 -8.67 4.08 3.75
N GLY A 126 -8.67 5.03 4.69
CA GLY A 126 -7.50 5.77 5.13
C GLY A 126 -6.54 4.92 5.98
N GLN A 127 -6.96 3.74 6.44
CA GLN A 127 -6.08 2.82 7.15
C GLN A 127 -5.10 2.11 6.22
N LEU A 128 -5.55 1.74 5.01
CA LEU A 128 -4.71 1.10 4.00
C LEU A 128 -3.94 2.13 3.18
N VAL A 129 -4.63 3.15 2.66
CA VAL A 129 -4.06 4.17 1.77
C VAL A 129 -4.18 5.53 2.42
N ARG A 130 -3.05 6.07 2.89
CA ARG A 130 -2.97 7.38 3.55
C ARG A 130 -2.56 8.43 2.54
N GLU A 131 -3.44 9.41 2.36
CA GLU A 131 -3.19 10.51 1.46
C GLU A 131 -2.75 11.75 2.24
N TYR A 132 -1.69 12.37 1.75
CA TYR A 132 -1.09 13.55 2.35
C TYR A 132 -1.00 14.65 1.30
N ILE A 133 -1.55 15.82 1.62
CA ILE A 133 -1.40 17.06 0.85
C ILE A 133 -0.63 18.00 1.75
N ASP A 134 0.41 18.65 1.19
CA ASP A 134 1.18 19.72 1.84
C ASP A 134 1.39 19.55 3.35
N ILE A 135 2.30 18.64 3.72
CA ILE A 135 2.64 18.43 5.12
C ILE A 135 4.02 19.01 5.39
N GLU A 136 4.10 20.05 6.20
CA GLU A 136 5.38 20.66 6.57
C GLU A 136 6.21 19.73 7.46
N GLY A 137 7.44 19.42 7.07
CA GLY A 137 8.40 18.72 7.93
C GLY A 137 8.09 17.23 8.21
N ASN A 138 8.17 16.82 9.48
CA ASN A 138 8.16 15.41 9.92
C ASN A 138 6.77 14.86 10.28
N ASP A 139 5.70 15.62 10.04
CA ASP A 139 4.35 15.24 10.51
C ASP A 139 3.80 14.00 9.79
N ILE A 140 4.16 13.76 8.51
CA ILE A 140 3.87 12.47 7.85
C ILE A 140 4.45 11.34 8.68
N LEU A 141 5.74 11.43 9.01
CA LEU A 141 6.44 10.35 9.68
C LEU A 141 5.91 10.12 11.10
N ARG A 142 5.50 11.19 11.79
CA ARG A 142 4.79 11.09 13.08
C ARG A 142 3.44 10.39 12.95
N ASP A 143 2.70 10.61 11.87
CA ASP A 143 1.46 9.89 11.62
C ASP A 143 1.70 8.43 11.24
N LEU A 144 2.71 8.15 10.43
CA LEU A 144 3.12 6.79 10.07
C LEU A 144 3.50 5.97 11.31
N GLN A 145 4.13 6.59 12.31
CA GLN A 145 4.49 5.92 13.58
C GLN A 145 3.30 5.39 14.37
N LYS A 146 2.08 5.90 14.14
CA LYS A 146 0.87 5.40 14.81
C LYS A 146 0.34 4.11 14.19
N HIS A 147 0.97 3.63 13.12
CA HIS A 147 0.43 2.56 12.28
C HIS A 147 1.48 1.48 12.02
N THR A 148 1.02 0.23 12.07
CA THR A 148 1.89 -0.94 11.87
C THR A 148 2.35 -1.10 10.43
N MET A 149 1.49 -0.83 9.45
CA MET A 149 1.81 -0.96 8.02
C MET A 149 0.75 -0.23 7.19
N GLY A 150 1.17 0.33 6.06
CA GLY A 150 0.24 0.91 5.09
C GLY A 150 0.93 1.47 3.85
N ILE A 151 0.12 2.01 2.94
CA ILE A 151 0.54 2.73 1.76
C ILE A 151 0.40 4.21 2.06
N TYR A 152 1.42 4.99 1.71
CA TYR A 152 1.32 6.45 1.69
C TYR A 152 1.25 6.95 0.25
N VAL A 153 0.50 8.02 0.06
CA VAL A 153 0.40 8.79 -1.19
C VAL A 153 0.64 10.24 -0.85
N ILE A 154 1.66 10.83 -1.47
CA ILE A 154 1.97 12.26 -1.35
C ILE A 154 1.46 12.93 -2.61
N ASN A 155 0.46 13.80 -2.47
CA ASN A 155 -0.12 14.54 -3.58
C ASN A 155 0.55 15.91 -3.78
N LYS A 156 0.60 16.38 -5.03
CA LYS A 156 1.07 17.73 -5.34
C LYS A 156 0.07 18.79 -4.90
N GLU A 157 0.57 19.89 -4.35
CA GLU A 157 -0.25 21.06 -4.03
C GLU A 157 -0.84 21.67 -5.31
N GLY A 158 -2.17 21.87 -5.34
CA GLY A 158 -2.88 22.38 -6.51
C GLY A 158 -2.88 21.45 -7.73
N GLY A 159 -2.43 20.19 -7.58
CA GLY A 159 -2.45 19.19 -8.65
C GLY A 159 -3.85 18.62 -8.89
N GLU A 160 -4.15 18.27 -10.14
CA GLU A 160 -5.31 17.44 -10.46
C GLU A 160 -5.24 16.11 -9.68
N MET A 161 -6.39 15.46 -9.45
CA MET A 161 -6.59 14.18 -8.72
C MET A 161 -5.76 12.98 -9.25
N ARG A 162 -4.83 13.21 -10.19
CA ARG A 162 -4.09 12.22 -10.99
C ARG A 162 -2.57 12.35 -10.87
N HIS A 163 -2.05 13.36 -10.18
CA HIS A 163 -0.60 13.59 -10.05
C HIS A 163 -0.14 13.60 -8.60
N CYS A 164 0.35 12.44 -8.15
CA CYS A 164 1.09 12.31 -6.90
C CYS A 164 2.60 12.53 -7.09
N ASP A 165 3.27 13.05 -6.07
CA ASP A 165 4.73 13.16 -5.99
C ASP A 165 5.40 11.83 -5.64
N ASP A 166 4.78 11.05 -4.76
CA ASP A 166 5.35 9.77 -4.31
C ASP A 166 4.25 8.83 -3.80
N ILE A 167 4.44 7.54 -4.03
CA ILE A 167 3.64 6.45 -3.47
C ILE A 167 4.60 5.41 -2.92
N GLY A 168 4.39 4.99 -1.68
CA GLY A 168 5.28 4.02 -1.06
C GLY A 168 4.62 3.24 0.06
N ILE A 169 5.42 2.39 0.69
CA ILE A 169 5.00 1.47 1.75
C ILE A 169 5.81 1.78 2.99
N PHE A 170 5.14 1.75 4.13
CA PHE A 170 5.78 1.85 5.43
C PHE A 170 5.39 0.67 6.31
N VAL A 171 6.27 0.32 7.23
CA VAL A 171 6.08 -0.68 8.28
C VAL A 171 6.62 -0.08 9.57
N GLU A 172 5.80 -0.08 10.62
CA GLU A 172 6.12 0.49 11.94
C GLU A 172 6.70 1.90 11.81
N GLY A 173 5.98 2.79 11.11
CA GLY A 173 6.43 4.16 10.88
C GLY A 173 7.69 4.33 10.01
N VAL A 174 8.33 3.25 9.58
CA VAL A 174 9.52 3.27 8.73
C VAL A 174 9.11 3.06 7.27
N ILE A 175 9.43 4.02 6.41
CA ILE A 175 9.25 3.87 4.96
C ILE A 175 10.22 2.80 4.45
N ILE A 176 9.68 1.70 3.94
CA ILE A 176 10.46 0.57 3.42
C ILE A 176 10.59 0.62 1.90
N LEU A 177 9.57 1.15 1.20
CA LEU A 177 9.56 1.34 -0.25
C LEU A 177 9.00 2.71 -0.59
N ASP A 178 9.56 3.32 -1.64
CA ASP A 178 9.13 4.58 -2.23
C ASP A 178 9.06 4.45 -3.76
N ASN A 179 8.49 5.45 -4.43
CA ASN A 179 8.36 5.52 -5.89
C ASN A 179 7.71 4.28 -6.52
N CYS A 180 6.71 3.70 -5.85
CA CYS A 180 5.97 2.55 -6.37
C CYS A 180 5.16 2.89 -7.62
N GLY A 181 4.84 4.16 -7.88
CA GLY A 181 4.20 4.64 -9.10
C GLY A 181 2.68 4.52 -9.13
N SER A 182 2.08 3.52 -8.47
CA SER A 182 0.63 3.44 -8.27
C SER A 182 0.27 2.75 -6.95
N VAL A 183 -0.92 3.03 -6.43
CA VAL A 183 -1.44 2.37 -5.21
C VAL A 183 -1.57 0.86 -5.43
N ALA A 184 -2.03 0.44 -6.61
CA ALA A 184 -2.14 -0.98 -6.94
C ALA A 184 -0.79 -1.69 -6.93
N ARG A 185 0.26 -1.04 -7.44
CA ARG A 185 1.62 -1.57 -7.42
C ARG A 185 2.17 -1.60 -5.99
N ALA A 186 1.92 -0.57 -5.19
CA ALA A 186 2.25 -0.58 -3.76
C ALA A 186 1.51 -1.69 -2.99
N CYS A 187 0.25 -1.98 -3.29
CA CYS A 187 -0.46 -3.14 -2.73
C CYS A 187 0.20 -4.46 -3.13
N ALA A 188 0.58 -4.63 -4.39
CA ALA A 188 1.29 -5.82 -4.86
C ALA A 188 2.63 -5.98 -4.11
N MET A 189 3.41 -4.90 -4.01
CA MET A 189 4.69 -4.91 -3.29
C MET A 189 4.49 -5.21 -1.80
N MET A 190 3.44 -4.69 -1.17
CA MET A 190 3.10 -4.98 0.23
C MET A 190 2.81 -6.47 0.43
N LEU A 191 2.07 -7.09 -0.49
CA LEU A 191 1.86 -8.54 -0.49
C LEU A 191 3.19 -9.29 -0.60
N GLY A 192 4.06 -8.86 -1.51
CA GLY A 192 5.41 -9.39 -1.65
C GLY A 192 6.21 -9.35 -0.34
N VAL A 193 6.21 -8.19 0.33
CA VAL A 193 6.88 -7.99 1.62
C VAL A 193 6.31 -8.90 2.71
N ILE A 194 4.99 -9.08 2.77
CA ILE A 194 4.34 -9.98 3.74
C ILE A 194 4.83 -11.43 3.55
N TYR A 195 4.91 -11.89 2.31
CA TYR A 195 5.42 -13.23 1.98
C TYR A 195 6.92 -13.36 2.27
N ALA A 196 7.72 -12.40 1.84
CA ALA A 196 9.17 -12.42 1.99
C ALA A 196 9.60 -12.40 3.46
N LEU A 197 8.88 -11.66 4.31
CA LEU A 197 9.17 -11.55 5.74
C LEU A 197 8.48 -12.65 6.57
N ASN A 198 7.74 -13.56 5.94
CA ASN A 198 6.89 -14.57 6.61
C ASN A 198 6.07 -13.96 7.76
N MET A 199 5.61 -12.71 7.57
CA MET A 199 4.91 -11.98 8.62
C MET A 199 3.53 -12.58 8.79
N ALA A 200 3.23 -13.07 10.00
CA ALA A 200 1.84 -13.31 10.38
C ALA A 200 1.08 -11.98 10.30
N TYR A 201 -0.01 -11.96 9.52
CA TYR A 201 -0.83 -10.77 9.35
C TYR A 201 -1.24 -10.16 10.71
N PRO A 202 -1.21 -8.82 10.90
CA PRO A 202 -1.45 -8.20 12.20
C PRO A 202 -2.81 -8.59 12.79
N LYS A 203 -2.81 -9.14 14.02
CA LYS A 203 -3.99 -9.69 14.70
C LYS A 203 -5.05 -8.64 15.09
N GLU A 204 -4.75 -7.36 14.95
CA GLU A 204 -5.68 -6.25 15.20
C GLU A 204 -6.75 -6.12 14.10
N ARG A 205 -6.57 -6.80 12.96
CA ARG A 205 -7.54 -6.88 11.85
C ARG A 205 -8.38 -8.16 11.98
N LYS A 206 -9.41 -8.11 12.84
CA LYS A 206 -10.21 -9.29 13.25
C LYS A 206 -11.14 -9.89 12.19
N SER A 207 -11.13 -9.43 10.94
CA SER A 207 -12.01 -9.93 9.87
C SER A 207 -11.32 -10.16 8.54
N SER A 208 -10.04 -10.60 8.58
CA SER A 208 -9.25 -11.00 7.40
C SER A 208 -8.80 -12.47 7.45
N ALA A 209 -9.62 -13.36 8.03
CA ALA A 209 -9.52 -14.77 7.66
C ALA A 209 -9.74 -14.97 6.15
N THR A 210 -10.35 -14.01 5.45
CA THR A 210 -10.66 -14.09 4.01
C THR A 210 -9.47 -13.80 3.08
N LEU A 211 -8.51 -12.93 3.44
CA LEU A 211 -7.30 -12.74 2.61
C LEU A 211 -6.29 -13.88 2.78
N VAL A 212 -6.21 -14.48 3.97
CA VAL A 212 -5.49 -15.75 4.19
C VAL A 212 -6.21 -16.91 3.50
N ASN A 213 -7.55 -16.89 3.46
CA ASN A 213 -8.31 -17.83 2.63
C ASN A 213 -8.10 -17.61 1.12
N TRP A 214 -7.54 -16.48 0.66
CA TRP A 214 -7.25 -16.31 -0.76
C TRP A 214 -5.99 -17.09 -1.16
N SER A 215 -4.95 -17.07 -0.32
CA SER A 215 -3.77 -17.91 -0.51
C SER A 215 -4.06 -19.40 -0.27
N HIS A 216 -4.97 -19.72 0.67
CA HIS A 216 -5.45 -21.10 0.88
C HIS A 216 -6.40 -21.58 -0.23
N CYS A 217 -7.32 -20.75 -0.74
CA CYS A 217 -8.19 -21.09 -1.89
C CYS A 217 -7.38 -21.37 -3.15
N ILE A 218 -6.36 -20.55 -3.44
CA ILE A 218 -5.48 -20.77 -4.60
C ILE A 218 -4.68 -22.08 -4.44
N ALA A 219 -4.31 -22.46 -3.21
CA ALA A 219 -3.63 -23.73 -2.93
C ALA A 219 -4.58 -24.94 -3.04
N GLU A 220 -5.82 -24.84 -2.56
CA GLU A 220 -6.82 -25.93 -2.60
C GLU A 220 -7.39 -26.18 -4.01
N GLU A 221 -7.57 -25.14 -4.81
CA GLU A 221 -7.99 -25.25 -6.22
C GLU A 221 -6.97 -26.05 -7.06
N LYS A 222 -5.69 -25.97 -6.69
CA LYS A 222 -4.56 -26.68 -7.33
C LYS A 222 -4.49 -28.16 -6.93
N SER A 223 -5.00 -28.53 -5.75
CA SER A 223 -5.08 -29.93 -5.29
C SER A 223 -6.28 -30.69 -5.86
N ARG A 224 -7.30 -30.01 -6.41
CA ARG A 224 -8.49 -30.64 -7.02
C ARG A 224 -8.38 -30.84 -8.54
N ARG A 225 -7.37 -30.27 -9.19
CA ARG A 225 -7.15 -30.36 -10.64
C ARG A 225 -5.96 -31.25 -11.04
N ASN A 226 -5.39 -31.98 -10.09
CA ASN A 226 -4.44 -33.07 -10.32
C ASN A 226 -5.06 -34.39 -9.84
#